data_AF-A0A2N3CL21-F1
#
_entry.id   AF-A0A2N3CL21-F1
#
_cell.length_a   1.000
_cell.length_b   1.000
_cell.length_c   1.000
_cell.angle_alpha   90.00
_cell.angle_beta   90.00
_cell.angle_gamma   90.00
#
_symmetry.space_group_name_H-M   'P 1'
#
loop_
_entity.id
_entity.type
_entity.pdbx_description
1 polymer ?
#
loop_
_entity_poly.entity_id
_entity_poly.type
_entity_poly.pdbx_seq_one_letter_code
_entity_poly.pdbx_strand_id
1 'polypeptide(L)'
;MRNEGPYLLEWLAHHIAAGVSDFLIYSNDCEDGSDAMLGLLHALVSQLGEAEAITLPWRLFGSSGAVRASDAPTTGRFTRAAPQPCAYPVAASFFKTLFRRKSRFHRLGIHRPRQRDPGRHGAALWVDGSGQPLPESFALNEARINLYGLSPATDLVQLNHYSLRSAEEFMVKRARGLPNRGRALDMAYWVERNLGAEEDRSIERMVMQDRAEWQLFGRLLMVPEAQPLAPALARELLALYRGKNG
;
A
#
# COMPACT_ATOMS: atom_id res chain seq x y z
N MET A 1 4.22 -20.23 -12.12
CA MET A 1 5.16 -19.13 -11.85
C MET A 1 6.15 -19.56 -10.79
N ARG A 2 7.38 -19.04 -10.82
CA ARG A 2 8.43 -19.32 -9.83
C ARG A 2 9.20 -18.02 -9.61
N ASN A 3 9.29 -17.57 -8.36
CA ASN A 3 10.04 -16.38 -7.95
C ASN A 3 9.67 -15.08 -8.69
N GLU A 4 8.38 -14.71 -8.67
CA GLU A 4 7.83 -13.52 -9.36
C GLU A 4 7.04 -12.59 -8.41
N GLY A 5 7.22 -12.73 -7.09
CA GLY A 5 6.49 -12.03 -6.05
C GLY A 5 6.49 -10.50 -6.22
N PRO A 6 7.64 -9.86 -6.52
CA PRO A 6 7.71 -8.43 -6.78
C PRO A 6 6.90 -7.96 -7.99
N TYR A 7 6.69 -8.81 -9.00
CA TYR A 7 6.08 -8.45 -10.29
C TYR A 7 4.65 -8.97 -10.44
N LEU A 8 4.22 -9.89 -9.58
CA LEU A 8 2.93 -10.56 -9.65
C LEU A 8 1.74 -9.60 -9.81
N LEU A 9 1.69 -8.53 -9.01
CA LEU A 9 0.58 -7.56 -9.07
C LEU A 9 0.59 -6.75 -10.36
N GLU A 10 1.77 -6.39 -10.88
CA GLU A 10 1.91 -5.70 -12.15
C GLU A 10 1.52 -6.61 -13.31
N TRP A 11 1.97 -7.86 -13.28
CA TRP A 11 1.61 -8.88 -14.26
C TRP A 11 0.10 -9.12 -14.28
N LEU A 12 -0.55 -9.27 -13.12
CA LEU A 12 -2.00 -9.37 -13.00
C LEU A 12 -2.70 -8.14 -13.59
N ALA A 13 -2.26 -6.94 -13.21
CA ALA A 13 -2.84 -5.69 -13.69
C ALA A 13 -2.76 -5.56 -15.21
N HIS A 14 -1.62 -5.94 -15.80
CA HIS A 14 -1.42 -5.94 -17.26
C HIS A 14 -2.44 -6.85 -17.97
N HIS A 15 -2.61 -8.08 -17.50
CA HIS A 15 -3.55 -9.03 -18.10
C HIS A 15 -5.00 -8.60 -17.92
N ILE A 16 -5.34 -8.03 -16.75
CA ILE A 16 -6.66 -7.43 -16.52
C ILE A 16 -6.92 -6.29 -17.51
N ALA A 17 -5.93 -5.43 -17.75
CA ALA A 17 -6.02 -4.34 -18.71
C ALA A 17 -6.17 -4.85 -20.16
N ALA A 18 -5.55 -5.98 -20.49
CA ALA A 18 -5.70 -6.67 -21.77
C ALA A 18 -7.06 -7.39 -21.93
N GLY A 19 -7.90 -7.42 -20.90
CA GLY A 19 -9.26 -7.98 -20.95
C GLY A 19 -9.43 -9.34 -20.27
N VAL A 20 -8.37 -9.89 -19.67
CA VAL A 20 -8.47 -11.13 -18.87
C VAL A 20 -9.31 -10.86 -17.61
N SER A 21 -10.31 -11.71 -17.36
CA SER A 21 -11.19 -11.59 -16.20
C SER A 21 -10.89 -12.58 -15.08
N ASP A 22 -10.31 -13.73 -15.42
CA ASP A 22 -10.17 -14.86 -14.52
C ASP A 22 -8.73 -15.39 -14.59
N PHE A 23 -8.16 -15.74 -13.44
CA PHE A 23 -6.79 -16.20 -13.31
C PHE A 23 -6.77 -17.55 -12.59
N LEU A 24 -6.07 -18.51 -13.18
CA LEU A 24 -5.65 -19.74 -12.53
C LEU A 24 -4.12 -19.73 -12.47
N ILE A 25 -3.57 -19.63 -11.26
CA ILE A 25 -2.13 -19.48 -11.05
C ILE A 25 -1.62 -20.72 -10.34
N TYR A 26 -0.73 -21.45 -11.01
CA TYR A 26 0.08 -22.49 -10.41
C TYR A 26 1.44 -21.90 -10.06
N SER A 27 1.84 -22.00 -8.79
CA SER A 27 3.21 -21.72 -8.36
C SER A 27 4.02 -23.01 -8.23
N ASN A 28 5.35 -22.90 -8.27
CA ASN A 28 6.25 -24.04 -8.10
C ASN A 28 7.51 -23.62 -7.36
N ASP A 29 7.75 -24.22 -6.19
CA ASP A 29 8.96 -24.08 -5.38
C ASP A 29 9.48 -22.62 -5.31
N CYS A 30 8.63 -21.70 -4.86
CA CYS A 30 8.98 -20.29 -4.74
C CYS A 30 9.78 -20.03 -3.45
N GLU A 31 10.86 -19.26 -3.57
CA GLU A 31 11.76 -18.89 -2.47
C GLU A 31 11.70 -17.39 -2.17
N ASP A 32 11.04 -16.60 -3.01
CA ASP A 32 10.95 -15.14 -2.90
C ASP A 32 9.69 -14.65 -2.15
N GLY A 33 8.83 -15.56 -1.67
CA GLY A 33 7.55 -15.20 -1.04
C GLY A 33 6.36 -15.03 -1.99
N SER A 34 6.49 -15.40 -3.27
CA SER A 34 5.37 -15.45 -4.23
C SER A 34 4.16 -16.22 -3.69
N ASP A 35 4.40 -17.39 -3.09
CA ASP A 35 3.33 -18.25 -2.54
C ASP A 35 2.59 -17.57 -1.39
N ALA A 36 3.35 -16.90 -0.51
CA ALA A 36 2.77 -16.14 0.60
C ALA A 36 1.90 -14.98 0.08
N MET A 37 2.36 -14.25 -0.94
CA MET A 37 1.59 -13.17 -1.55
C MET A 37 0.29 -13.68 -2.20
N LEU A 38 0.37 -14.76 -2.98
CA LEU A 38 -0.81 -15.39 -3.60
C LEU A 38 -1.81 -15.87 -2.55
N GLY A 39 -1.31 -16.52 -1.48
CA GLY A 39 -2.12 -16.97 -0.35
C GLY A 39 -2.83 -15.82 0.36
N LEU A 40 -2.12 -14.70 0.61
CA LEU A 40 -2.69 -13.50 1.22
C LEU A 40 -3.77 -12.85 0.33
N LEU A 41 -3.53 -12.73 -0.98
CA LEU A 41 -4.50 -12.19 -1.93
C LEU A 41 -5.75 -13.05 -1.98
N HIS A 42 -5.59 -14.37 -2.07
CA HIS A 42 -6.71 -15.31 -2.06
C HIS A 42 -7.50 -15.21 -0.74
N ALA A 43 -6.81 -15.27 0.41
CA ALA A 43 -7.45 -15.20 1.72
C ALA A 43 -8.21 -13.89 1.94
N LEU A 44 -7.67 -12.76 1.47
CA LEU A 44 -8.35 -11.47 1.52
C LEU A 44 -9.61 -11.50 0.65
N VAL A 45 -9.49 -11.81 -0.64
CA VAL A 45 -10.61 -11.76 -1.59
C VAL A 45 -11.75 -12.70 -1.17
N SER A 46 -11.42 -13.91 -0.70
CA SER A 46 -12.40 -14.90 -0.24
C SER A 46 -13.22 -14.42 0.97
N GLN A 47 -12.64 -13.60 1.86
CA GLN A 47 -13.33 -13.07 3.04
C GLN A 47 -14.23 -11.86 2.72
N LEU A 48 -14.04 -11.20 1.57
CA LEU A 48 -14.80 -10.01 1.20
C LEU A 48 -16.20 -10.30 0.65
N GLY A 49 -16.53 -11.56 0.33
CA GLY A 49 -17.88 -11.94 -0.11
C GLY A 49 -18.38 -11.09 -1.28
N GLU A 50 -19.48 -10.35 -1.10
CA GLU A 50 -20.05 -9.42 -2.09
C GLU A 50 -19.62 -7.95 -1.91
N ALA A 51 -18.70 -7.66 -0.98
CA ALA A 51 -18.23 -6.31 -0.76
C ALA A 51 -17.60 -5.73 -2.04
N GLU A 52 -18.02 -4.53 -2.41
CA GLU A 52 -17.53 -3.82 -3.58
C GLU A 52 -16.30 -2.98 -3.26
N ALA A 53 -16.10 -2.61 -1.99
CA ALA A 53 -14.92 -1.91 -1.51
C ALA A 53 -14.57 -2.28 -0.07
N ILE A 54 -13.27 -2.43 0.19
CA ILE A 54 -12.70 -2.50 1.54
C ILE A 54 -11.86 -1.26 1.80
N THR A 55 -12.06 -0.65 2.95
CA THR A 55 -11.14 0.40 3.43
C THR A 55 -9.83 -0.24 3.87
N LEU A 56 -8.72 0.41 3.54
CA LEU A 56 -7.37 0.10 4.01
C LEU A 56 -7.01 1.15 5.06
N PRO A 57 -7.35 0.93 6.35
CA PRO A 57 -7.13 1.94 7.39
C PRO A 57 -5.63 2.18 7.54
N TRP A 58 -5.24 3.45 7.64
CA TRP A 58 -3.86 3.80 7.87
C TRP A 58 -3.47 3.49 9.31
N ARG A 59 -2.32 2.86 9.48
CA ARG A 59 -1.57 2.94 10.75
C ARG A 59 -0.38 3.86 10.53
N LEU A 60 -0.31 4.96 11.27
CA LEU A 60 0.80 5.92 11.13
C LEU A 60 2.05 5.33 11.77
N PHE A 61 3.15 5.31 11.01
CA PHE A 61 4.48 4.96 11.53
C PHE A 61 5.31 6.23 11.64
N GLY A 62 5.79 6.51 12.85
CA GLY A 62 6.64 7.64 13.15
C GLY A 62 8.08 7.43 12.67
N SER A 63 8.94 8.40 12.97
CA SER A 63 10.36 8.36 12.60
C SER A 63 11.17 7.32 13.37
N SER A 64 10.58 6.67 14.39
CA SER A 64 11.30 5.78 15.31
C SER A 64 12.54 6.44 15.94
N GLY A 65 12.54 7.77 16.06
CA GLY A 65 13.68 8.56 16.54
C GLY A 65 14.81 8.74 15.53
N ALA A 66 14.67 8.23 14.30
CA ALA A 66 15.72 8.31 13.30
C ALA A 66 15.94 9.76 12.82
N VAL A 67 17.19 10.21 12.92
CA VAL A 67 17.61 11.53 12.43
C VAL A 67 18.15 11.44 11.00
N ARG A 68 19.03 10.47 10.75
CA ARG A 68 19.77 10.34 9.49
C ARG A 68 19.03 9.53 8.43
N ALA A 69 19.19 9.93 7.17
CA ALA A 69 18.76 9.14 6.02
C ALA A 69 19.57 7.85 5.90
N SER A 70 18.98 6.83 5.27
CA SER A 70 19.61 5.53 5.04
C SER A 70 18.91 4.82 3.88
N ASP A 71 19.66 4.02 3.14
CA ASP A 71 19.15 3.20 2.03
C ASP A 71 18.57 1.87 2.51
N ALA A 72 18.56 1.60 3.82
CA ALA A 72 17.92 0.41 4.34
C ALA A 72 16.37 0.47 4.15
N PRO A 73 15.70 -0.69 4.02
CA PRO A 73 14.26 -0.74 3.77
C PRO A 73 13.45 0.03 4.81
N THR A 74 12.47 0.80 4.33
CA THR A 74 11.58 1.60 5.20
C THR A 74 10.89 0.72 6.24
N THR A 75 10.40 -0.44 5.85
CA THR A 75 9.65 -1.38 6.70
C THR A 75 10.49 -1.95 7.85
N GLY A 76 11.81 -2.08 7.69
CA GLY A 76 12.71 -2.54 8.76
C GLY A 76 13.26 -1.41 9.63
N ARG A 77 13.33 -0.18 9.10
CA ARG A 77 13.86 0.99 9.82
C ARG A 77 12.85 1.65 10.76
N PHE A 78 11.57 1.63 10.39
CA PHE A 78 10.54 2.39 11.08
C PHE A 78 9.51 1.42 11.67
N THR A 79 9.76 0.92 12.88
CA THR A 79 8.88 -0.08 13.54
C THR A 79 7.96 0.53 14.60
N ARG A 80 8.14 1.82 14.94
CA ARG A 80 7.30 2.51 15.94
C ARG A 80 6.06 3.10 15.28
N ALA A 81 4.89 2.66 15.70
CA ALA A 81 3.60 3.00 15.14
C ALA A 81 2.65 3.70 16.13
N ALA A 82 1.62 4.32 15.59
CA ALA A 82 0.45 4.76 16.33
C ALA A 82 -0.21 3.58 17.07
N PRO A 83 -0.84 3.82 18.24
CA PRO A 83 -1.57 2.79 18.95
C PRO A 83 -2.79 2.33 18.14
N GLN A 84 -3.35 1.17 18.48
CA GLN A 84 -4.64 0.73 17.92
C GLN A 84 -5.64 0.39 19.03
N PRO A 85 -6.84 1.02 19.03
CA PRO A 85 -7.30 2.06 18.11
C PRO A 85 -6.64 3.44 18.35
N CYS A 86 -6.59 4.28 17.31
CA CYS A 86 -6.10 5.67 17.39
C CYS A 86 -7.19 6.64 16.93
N ALA A 87 -7.89 7.27 17.88
CA ALA A 87 -8.98 8.20 17.58
C ALA A 87 -8.50 9.59 17.13
N TYR A 88 -7.32 10.02 17.61
CA TYR A 88 -6.71 11.30 17.28
C TYR A 88 -5.20 11.13 17.10
N PRO A 89 -4.58 11.78 16.11
CA PRO A 89 -5.16 12.75 15.15
C PRO A 89 -6.07 12.08 14.12
N VAL A 90 -7.02 12.82 13.56
CA VAL A 90 -7.97 12.31 12.53
C VAL A 90 -7.21 11.68 11.35
N ALA A 91 -6.01 12.18 11.07
CA ALA A 91 -5.03 11.63 10.13
C ALA A 91 -4.71 10.13 10.32
N ALA A 92 -4.82 9.59 11.53
CA ALA A 92 -4.63 8.18 11.86
C ALA A 92 -5.85 7.30 11.52
N SER A 93 -6.98 7.92 11.17
CA SER A 93 -8.19 7.23 10.69
C SER A 93 -8.38 7.35 9.18
N PHE A 94 -7.41 7.93 8.46
CA PHE A 94 -7.46 8.00 7.00
C PHE A 94 -7.36 6.61 6.39
N PHE A 95 -7.86 6.43 5.17
CA PHE A 95 -7.79 5.16 4.47
C PHE A 95 -7.43 5.31 2.98
N LYS A 96 -6.94 4.21 2.39
CA LYS A 96 -7.01 3.95 0.94
C LYS A 96 -8.07 2.88 0.68
N THR A 97 -8.38 2.60 -0.58
CA THR A 97 -9.45 1.64 -0.91
C THR A 97 -8.96 0.61 -1.90
N LEU A 98 -9.23 -0.68 -1.63
CA LEU A 98 -9.32 -1.70 -2.68
C LEU A 98 -10.80 -1.86 -3.04
N PHE A 99 -11.09 -1.96 -4.33
CA PHE A 99 -12.47 -2.04 -4.82
C PHE A 99 -12.59 -2.97 -6.03
N ARG A 100 -13.78 -3.54 -6.22
CA ARG A 100 -14.10 -4.37 -7.38
C ARG A 100 -14.22 -3.52 -8.63
N ARG A 101 -13.55 -3.93 -9.72
CA ARG A 101 -13.60 -3.22 -11.00
C ARG A 101 -15.00 -3.20 -11.62
N LYS A 102 -15.69 -4.35 -11.60
CA LYS A 102 -17.08 -4.49 -12.06
C LYS A 102 -18.02 -4.24 -10.88
N SER A 103 -18.24 -2.97 -10.56
CA SER A 103 -19.03 -2.54 -9.40
C SER A 103 -19.74 -1.22 -9.68
N ARG A 104 -20.38 -0.66 -8.65
CA ARG A 104 -20.96 0.69 -8.64
C ARG A 104 -19.92 1.81 -8.71
N PHE A 105 -18.62 1.54 -8.83
CA PHE A 105 -17.59 2.57 -9.05
C PHE A 105 -17.34 2.84 -10.54
N HIS A 106 -16.98 4.08 -10.89
CA HIS A 106 -16.74 4.47 -12.30
C HIS A 106 -15.50 5.32 -12.54
N ARG A 107 -14.83 5.82 -11.49
CA ARG A 107 -13.60 6.62 -11.64
C ARG A 107 -12.69 6.42 -10.44
N LEU A 108 -11.38 6.41 -10.69
CA LEU A 108 -10.37 6.38 -9.64
C LEU A 108 -10.36 7.71 -8.86
N GLY A 109 -9.97 7.63 -7.59
CA GLY A 109 -9.74 8.79 -6.73
C GLY A 109 -8.57 8.55 -5.78
N ILE A 110 -8.10 9.63 -5.14
CA ILE A 110 -6.86 9.59 -4.34
C ILE A 110 -6.99 8.66 -3.13
N HIS A 111 -8.13 8.65 -2.45
CA HIS A 111 -8.37 7.83 -1.25
C HIS A 111 -9.41 6.73 -1.50
N ARG A 112 -10.47 7.09 -2.24
CA ARG A 112 -11.59 6.23 -2.59
C ARG A 112 -11.99 6.47 -4.04
N PRO A 113 -12.50 5.44 -4.75
CA PRO A 113 -13.10 5.61 -6.06
C PRO A 113 -14.38 6.46 -5.99
N ARG A 114 -14.77 7.04 -7.13
CA ARG A 114 -16.06 7.72 -7.33
C ARG A 114 -17.13 6.71 -7.65
N GLN A 115 -18.25 6.81 -6.96
CA GLN A 115 -19.39 5.93 -7.15
C GLN A 115 -20.29 6.50 -8.25
N ARG A 116 -20.98 5.61 -8.96
CA ARG A 116 -22.07 5.99 -9.86
C ARG A 116 -23.20 6.59 -9.03
N ASP A 117 -24.08 7.32 -9.72
CA ASP A 117 -25.28 7.92 -9.13
C ASP A 117 -26.03 6.90 -8.25
N PRO A 118 -26.03 7.06 -6.91
CA PRO A 118 -26.68 6.13 -6.00
C PRO A 118 -28.18 6.04 -6.24
N GLY A 119 -28.83 7.12 -6.72
CA GLY A 119 -30.26 7.13 -7.01
C GLY A 119 -30.65 6.18 -8.14
N ARG A 120 -29.70 5.84 -9.03
CA ARG A 120 -29.91 4.92 -10.15
C ARG A 120 -29.33 3.53 -9.91
N HIS A 121 -28.24 3.43 -9.15
CA HIS A 121 -27.45 2.22 -9.02
C HIS A 121 -27.44 1.61 -7.61
N GLY A 122 -28.02 2.30 -6.63
CA GLY A 122 -27.87 1.99 -5.21
C GLY A 122 -26.50 2.42 -4.66
N ALA A 123 -26.38 2.42 -3.33
CA ALA A 123 -25.10 2.65 -2.66
C ALA A 123 -24.18 1.43 -2.80
N ALA A 124 -22.86 1.66 -2.93
CA ALA A 124 -21.88 0.58 -2.96
C ALA A 124 -21.79 -0.13 -1.61
N LEU A 125 -21.48 -1.43 -1.65
CA LEU A 125 -21.25 -2.24 -0.45
C LEU A 125 -19.81 -2.02 0.04
N TRP A 126 -19.67 -1.35 1.18
CA TRP A 126 -18.40 -1.07 1.82
C TRP A 126 -18.20 -1.93 3.06
N VAL A 127 -16.96 -2.35 3.28
CA VAL A 127 -16.52 -2.99 4.53
C VAL A 127 -15.31 -2.27 5.12
N ASP A 128 -15.15 -2.37 6.44
CA ASP A 128 -13.97 -1.88 7.17
C ASP A 128 -12.76 -2.80 6.96
N GLY A 129 -11.62 -2.47 7.59
CA GLY A 129 -10.38 -3.24 7.47
C GLY A 129 -10.45 -4.66 8.07
N SER A 130 -11.58 -5.03 8.69
CA SER A 130 -11.86 -6.38 9.23
C SER A 130 -12.97 -7.10 8.46
N GLY A 131 -13.44 -6.53 7.35
CA GLY A 131 -14.50 -7.11 6.54
C GLY A 131 -15.91 -6.84 7.09
N GLN A 132 -16.06 -6.02 8.13
CA GLN A 132 -17.37 -5.71 8.69
C GLN A 132 -18.10 -4.65 7.86
N PRO A 133 -19.41 -4.79 7.59
CA PRO A 133 -20.18 -3.83 6.81
C PRO A 133 -20.11 -2.41 7.38
N LEU A 134 -19.83 -1.43 6.51
CA LEU A 134 -19.94 -0.01 6.83
C LEU A 134 -21.35 0.52 6.48
N PRO A 135 -21.85 1.53 7.21
CA PRO A 135 -23.19 2.06 6.99
C PRO A 135 -23.34 2.70 5.61
N GLU A 136 -24.55 2.69 5.05
CA GLU A 136 -24.86 3.31 3.77
C GLU A 136 -24.48 4.81 3.73
N SER A 137 -24.62 5.51 4.84
CA SER A 137 -24.19 6.92 4.98
C SER A 137 -22.69 7.13 4.71
N PHE A 138 -21.85 6.13 4.94
CA PHE A 138 -20.44 6.16 4.57
C PHE A 138 -20.24 6.02 3.05
N ALA A 139 -21.00 5.12 2.42
CA ALA A 139 -20.98 4.91 0.98
C ALA A 139 -21.42 6.17 0.23
N LEU A 140 -22.50 6.81 0.67
CA LEU A 140 -23.07 8.02 0.06
C LEU A 140 -22.20 9.28 0.25
N ASN A 141 -21.38 9.34 1.30
CA ASN A 141 -20.50 10.48 1.54
C ASN A 141 -19.17 10.36 0.77
N GLU A 142 -19.18 10.68 -0.53
CA GLU A 142 -17.98 10.59 -1.37
C GLU A 142 -16.80 11.47 -0.93
N ALA A 143 -17.05 12.55 -0.18
CA ALA A 143 -16.01 13.44 0.32
C ALA A 143 -15.27 12.84 1.53
N ARG A 144 -15.82 11.79 2.15
CA ARG A 144 -15.25 11.18 3.35
C ARG A 144 -14.02 10.35 3.01
N ILE A 145 -12.89 10.74 3.60
CA ILE A 145 -11.57 10.09 3.44
C ILE A 145 -11.03 9.50 4.76
N ASN A 146 -11.86 9.47 5.80
CA ASN A 146 -11.50 9.02 7.14
C ASN A 146 -12.60 8.17 7.79
N LEU A 147 -12.20 7.35 8.76
CA LEU A 147 -13.04 6.48 9.58
C LEU A 147 -13.33 7.09 10.97
N TYR A 148 -13.11 8.39 11.17
CA TYR A 148 -13.39 9.02 12.46
C TYR A 148 -14.87 8.84 12.83
N GLY A 149 -15.16 8.34 14.03
CA GLY A 149 -16.52 7.98 14.45
C GLY A 149 -17.07 6.70 13.83
N LEU A 150 -16.23 5.88 13.19
CA LEU A 150 -16.54 4.52 12.71
C LEU A 150 -15.49 3.54 13.25
N SER A 151 -15.69 2.25 12.97
CA SER A 151 -14.75 1.18 13.30
C SER A 151 -13.36 1.46 12.70
N PRO A 152 -12.29 1.47 13.51
CA PRO A 152 -10.91 1.52 13.04
C PRO A 152 -10.32 0.11 12.86
N ALA A 153 -11.15 -0.93 12.77
CA ALA A 153 -10.70 -2.32 12.82
C ALA A 153 -9.87 -2.72 11.58
N THR A 154 -8.86 -3.57 11.79
CA THR A 154 -7.80 -3.90 10.81
C THR A 154 -7.43 -5.38 10.77
N ASP A 155 -8.35 -6.28 11.16
CA ASP A 155 -8.06 -7.70 11.32
C ASP A 155 -7.65 -8.37 9.99
N LEU A 156 -8.20 -7.90 8.87
CA LEU A 156 -7.86 -8.40 7.53
C LEU A 156 -6.78 -7.56 6.86
N VAL A 157 -6.85 -6.24 7.00
CA VAL A 157 -5.96 -5.34 6.29
C VAL A 157 -5.68 -4.05 7.04
N GLN A 158 -4.42 -3.64 6.96
CA GLN A 158 -3.88 -2.39 7.44
C GLN A 158 -2.95 -1.81 6.39
N LEU A 159 -2.93 -0.48 6.27
CA LEU A 159 -1.94 0.23 5.45
C LEU A 159 -0.94 0.95 6.36
N ASN A 160 0.29 0.43 6.40
CA ASN A 160 1.39 1.08 7.13
C ASN A 160 1.80 2.37 6.40
N HIS A 161 1.64 3.51 7.07
CA HIS A 161 1.81 4.82 6.46
C HIS A 161 3.06 5.55 6.99
N TYR A 162 4.16 5.42 6.26
CA TYR A 162 5.48 5.97 6.56
C TYR A 162 5.68 7.39 6.00
N SER A 163 4.85 8.35 6.45
CA SER A 163 4.88 9.71 5.87
C SER A 163 6.13 10.52 6.19
N LEU A 164 6.81 10.24 7.30
CA LEU A 164 7.92 11.04 7.80
C LEU A 164 9.26 10.44 7.45
N ARG A 165 9.46 9.15 7.76
CA ARG A 165 10.79 8.51 7.78
C ARG A 165 11.74 9.28 8.71
N SER A 166 13.03 9.36 8.41
CA SER A 166 13.97 10.12 9.24
C SER A 166 13.76 11.64 9.15
N ALA A 167 14.34 12.38 10.08
CA ALA A 167 14.30 13.85 10.05
C ALA A 167 14.90 14.42 8.75
N GLU A 168 16.04 13.90 8.28
CA GLU A 168 16.65 14.33 7.02
C GLU A 168 15.75 14.05 5.80
N GLU A 169 15.16 12.85 5.71
CA GLU A 169 14.22 12.50 4.63
C GLU A 169 12.96 13.39 4.66
N PHE A 170 12.50 13.76 5.85
CA PHE A 170 11.39 14.69 6.00
C PHE A 170 11.73 16.10 5.54
N MET A 171 12.96 16.59 5.78
CA MET A 171 13.38 17.91 5.29
C MET A 171 13.36 17.98 3.75
N VAL A 172 13.78 16.92 3.07
CA VAL A 172 13.66 16.80 1.61
C VAL A 172 12.19 16.80 1.17
N LYS A 173 11.34 16.02 1.84
CA LYS A 173 9.89 16.01 1.57
C LYS A 173 9.27 17.39 1.78
N ARG A 174 9.65 18.09 2.84
CA ARG A 174 9.18 19.44 3.16
C ARG A 174 9.53 20.43 2.06
N ALA A 175 10.77 20.39 1.56
CA ALA A 175 11.20 21.22 0.44
C ALA A 175 10.43 20.91 -0.85
N ARG A 176 10.15 19.62 -1.13
CA ARG A 176 9.37 19.19 -2.31
C ARG A 176 7.88 19.58 -2.22
N GLY A 177 7.32 19.60 -1.02
CA GLY A 177 5.88 19.80 -0.81
C GLY A 177 5.03 18.54 -1.07
N LEU A 178 3.70 18.71 -1.01
CA LEU A 178 2.75 17.62 -1.27
C LEU A 178 2.38 17.57 -2.76
N PRO A 179 2.20 16.37 -3.35
CA PRO A 179 1.90 16.23 -4.79
C PRO A 179 0.64 16.97 -5.26
N ASN A 180 -0.34 17.16 -4.35
CA ASN A 180 -1.67 17.66 -4.69
C ASN A 180 -2.02 18.98 -4.01
N ARG A 181 -1.06 19.63 -3.31
CA ARG A 181 -1.29 20.89 -2.58
C ARG A 181 -0.04 21.74 -2.53
N GLY A 182 -0.17 23.03 -2.85
CA GLY A 182 0.89 24.04 -2.68
C GLY A 182 1.12 24.50 -1.23
N ARG A 183 0.56 23.80 -0.23
CA ARG A 183 0.75 24.16 1.18
C ARG A 183 2.11 23.63 1.65
N ALA A 184 2.91 24.52 2.24
CA ALA A 184 4.16 24.16 2.88
C ALA A 184 3.93 23.15 4.02
N LEU A 185 4.78 22.13 4.09
CA LEU A 185 4.81 21.22 5.24
C LEU A 185 5.54 21.90 6.39
N ASP A 186 4.94 21.87 7.57
CA ASP A 186 5.43 22.53 8.78
C ASP A 186 5.64 21.52 9.92
N MET A 187 6.02 22.03 11.08
CA MET A 187 6.20 21.21 12.28
C MET A 187 4.89 20.60 12.79
N ALA A 188 3.74 21.19 12.51
CA ALA A 188 2.46 20.59 12.88
C ALA A 188 2.25 19.28 12.10
N TYR A 189 2.59 19.25 10.81
CA TYR A 189 2.58 18.00 10.04
C TYR A 189 3.50 16.93 10.63
N TRP A 190 4.70 17.31 11.09
CA TRP A 190 5.61 16.37 11.75
C TRP A 190 4.96 15.79 13.02
N VAL A 191 4.46 16.65 13.91
CA VAL A 191 3.86 16.24 15.19
C VAL A 191 2.64 15.33 14.97
N GLU A 192 1.73 15.69 14.07
CA GLU A 192 0.51 14.90 13.79
C GLU A 192 0.80 13.54 13.13
N ARG A 193 2.00 13.34 12.57
CA ARG A 193 2.37 12.11 11.85
C ARG A 193 3.42 11.29 12.57
N ASN A 194 4.11 11.85 13.57
CA ASN A 194 5.20 11.20 14.28
C ASN A 194 4.72 10.42 15.50
N LEU A 195 3.86 9.43 15.27
CA LEU A 195 3.33 8.57 16.32
C LEU A 195 4.15 7.29 16.41
N GLY A 196 4.48 6.88 17.63
CA GLY A 196 5.37 5.74 17.88
C GLY A 196 5.15 5.10 19.24
N ALA A 197 3.88 4.99 19.66
CA ALA A 197 3.50 4.44 20.96
C ALA A 197 3.77 2.93 21.04
N GLU A 198 3.54 2.20 19.96
CA GLU A 198 3.66 0.74 19.90
C GLU A 198 4.75 0.32 18.92
N GLU A 199 5.34 -0.85 19.15
CA GLU A 199 6.17 -1.51 18.15
C GLU A 199 5.29 -2.43 17.28
N ASP A 200 5.43 -2.31 15.96
CA ASP A 200 4.77 -3.16 14.98
C ASP A 200 5.80 -3.64 13.94
N ARG A 201 6.07 -4.95 13.99
CA ARG A 201 6.95 -5.67 13.06
C ARG A 201 6.17 -6.62 12.15
N SER A 202 4.84 -6.55 12.16
CA SER A 202 3.97 -7.48 11.43
C SER A 202 4.22 -7.48 9.93
N ILE A 203 4.70 -6.37 9.36
CA ILE A 203 5.04 -6.24 7.95
C ILE A 203 6.26 -7.08 7.55
N GLU A 204 7.16 -7.43 8.47
CA GLU A 204 8.39 -8.17 8.17
C GLU A 204 8.13 -9.55 7.56
N ARG A 205 6.98 -10.17 7.87
CA ARG A 205 6.55 -11.43 7.24
C ARG A 205 6.24 -11.30 5.74
N MET A 206 6.01 -10.08 5.27
CA MET A 206 5.68 -9.74 3.87
C MET A 206 6.86 -9.11 3.14
N VAL A 207 7.96 -8.82 3.84
CA VAL A 207 9.18 -8.26 3.28
C VAL A 207 9.93 -9.41 2.61
N MET A 208 10.05 -9.36 1.28
CA MET A 208 10.98 -10.18 0.48
C MET A 208 12.29 -10.39 1.26
N GLN A 209 12.77 -11.61 1.42
CA GLN A 209 13.91 -11.85 2.34
C GLN A 209 15.27 -11.56 1.70
N ASP A 210 15.38 -11.48 0.36
CA ASP A 210 16.65 -11.28 -0.33
C ASP A 210 17.05 -9.78 -0.43
N ARG A 211 18.11 -9.41 0.28
CA ARG A 211 18.76 -8.09 0.25
C ARG A 211 19.17 -7.64 -1.16
N ALA A 212 19.47 -8.57 -2.07
CA ALA A 212 19.82 -8.26 -3.46
C ALA A 212 18.59 -7.76 -4.27
N GLU A 213 17.42 -8.34 -4.03
CA GLU A 213 16.16 -7.91 -4.66
C GLU A 213 15.74 -6.52 -4.19
N TRP A 214 15.93 -6.22 -2.90
CA TRP A 214 15.71 -4.88 -2.35
C TRP A 214 16.58 -3.81 -2.98
N GLN A 215 17.86 -4.11 -3.17
CA GLN A 215 18.78 -3.18 -3.79
C GLN A 215 18.47 -2.98 -5.27
N LEU A 216 17.93 -3.99 -5.96
CA LEU A 216 17.47 -3.88 -7.34
C LEU A 216 16.20 -3.02 -7.43
N PHE A 217 15.21 -3.29 -6.58
CA PHE A 217 13.96 -2.53 -6.52
C PHE A 217 14.18 -1.07 -6.09
N GLY A 218 15.05 -0.85 -5.08
CA GLY A 218 15.47 0.48 -4.64
C GLY A 218 16.23 1.25 -5.72
N ARG A 219 17.08 0.58 -6.51
CA ARG A 219 17.76 1.20 -7.67
C ARG A 219 16.79 1.54 -8.80
N LEU A 220 15.78 0.70 -9.06
CA LEU A 220 14.76 0.95 -10.08
C LEU A 220 13.81 2.10 -9.71
N LEU A 221 13.44 2.23 -8.44
CA LEU A 221 12.54 3.29 -7.96
C LEU A 221 13.22 4.66 -7.77
N MET A 222 14.55 4.69 -7.72
CA MET A 222 15.32 5.91 -7.44
C MET A 222 15.97 6.51 -8.68
N VAL A 223 15.64 6.06 -9.91
CA VAL A 223 16.10 6.71 -11.14
C VAL A 223 15.31 8.01 -11.35
N PRO A 224 15.89 9.20 -11.11
CA PRO A 224 15.25 10.44 -11.53
C PRO A 224 15.33 10.46 -13.06
N GLU A 225 14.19 10.64 -13.73
CA GLU A 225 14.08 10.51 -15.20
C GLU A 225 14.41 9.08 -15.67
N ALA A 226 13.49 8.14 -15.47
CA ALA A 226 13.63 6.78 -15.99
C ALA A 226 13.80 6.79 -17.52
N GLN A 227 15.05 6.89 -17.97
CA GLN A 227 15.44 6.53 -19.31
C GLN A 227 15.58 5.01 -19.37
N PRO A 228 15.32 4.39 -20.54
CA PRO A 228 15.54 2.96 -20.72
C PRO A 228 16.93 2.57 -20.23
N LEU A 229 17.03 1.50 -19.43
CA LEU A 229 18.32 0.94 -19.05
C LEU A 229 19.14 0.74 -20.33
N ALA A 230 20.37 1.26 -20.33
CA ALA A 230 21.29 1.02 -21.42
C ALA A 230 21.35 -0.51 -21.68
N PRO A 231 21.25 -0.98 -22.93
CA PRO A 231 21.15 -2.42 -23.23
C PRO A 231 22.27 -3.26 -22.59
N ALA A 232 23.43 -2.67 -22.32
CA ALA A 232 24.52 -3.31 -21.59
C ALA A 232 24.17 -3.60 -20.11
N LEU A 233 23.65 -2.60 -19.39
CA LEU A 233 23.25 -2.74 -17.99
C LEU A 233 22.03 -3.67 -17.84
N ALA A 234 21.08 -3.62 -18.77
CA ALA A 234 19.96 -4.56 -18.80
C ALA A 234 20.43 -6.00 -18.98
N ARG A 235 21.40 -6.25 -19.88
CA ARG A 235 22.00 -7.57 -20.07
C ARG A 235 22.79 -8.05 -18.85
N GLU A 236 23.51 -7.16 -18.18
CA GLU A 236 24.26 -7.46 -16.95
C GLU A 236 23.31 -7.87 -15.81
N LEU A 237 22.23 -7.12 -15.59
CA LEU A 237 21.21 -7.45 -14.60
C LEU A 237 20.48 -8.76 -14.93
N LEU A 238 20.18 -9.00 -16.21
CA LEU A 238 19.61 -10.29 -16.67
C LEU A 238 20.58 -11.45 -16.50
N ALA A 239 21.89 -11.24 -16.68
CA ALA A 239 22.91 -12.26 -16.47
C ALA A 239 23.07 -12.59 -14.97
N LEU A 240 23.06 -11.59 -14.10
CA LEU A 240 23.02 -11.76 -12.64
C LEU A 240 21.78 -12.53 -12.18
N TYR A 241 20.62 -12.26 -12.78
CA TYR A 241 19.38 -12.98 -12.50
C TYR A 241 19.43 -14.44 -13.00
N ARG A 242 19.97 -14.68 -14.20
CA ARG A 242 20.10 -16.03 -14.77
C ARG A 242 21.16 -16.88 -14.07
N GLY A 243 22.23 -16.27 -13.55
CA GLY A 243 23.33 -16.96 -12.87
C GLY A 243 22.99 -17.50 -11.47
N LYS A 244 21.85 -17.11 -10.89
CA LYS A 244 21.36 -17.65 -9.60
C LYS A 244 20.47 -18.91 -9.76
N ASN A 245 20.12 -19.31 -10.98
CA ASN A 245 19.25 -20.46 -11.28
C ASN A 245 20.00 -21.64 -11.94
N GLY A 246 21.31 -21.77 -11.68
CA GLY A 246 22.14 -22.90 -12.10
C GLY A 246 22.37 -23.88 -10.95
#